data_AF-A0A2G6NIZ1-F1
#
_entry.id   AF-A0A2G6NIZ1-F1
#
_cell.length_a   1.000
_cell.length_b   1.000
_cell.length_c   1.000
_cell.angle_alpha   90.00
_cell.angle_beta   90.00
_cell.angle_gamma   90.00
#
_symmetry.space_group_name_H-M   'P 1'
#
loop_
_entity.id
_entity.type
_entity.pdbx_description
1 polymer ?
#
loop_
_entity_poly.entity_id
_entity_poly.type
_entity_poly.pdbx_seq_one_letter_code
_entity_poly.pdbx_strand_id
1 'polypeptide(L)'
;RSIVGITSVGLTNQPNLQLPALNNQQGETPKEDQSMWSLVSEALGLPETATEQDAAAKIKELKKALNTAKMRAQHPDLARFVPRADYDAAVEKASNACQQLADVQNQQQEEAITRAIDKALKEGRITPATREYHIAQCRSEGGLERFNEFCRTAPVIAGDSELEGKSPEKNDKALNAVEREVLKNLDISEEAYRQANVSVM
;
A
#
# COMPACT_ATOMS: atom_id res chain seq x y z
N ARG A 1 -38.57 -68.72 47.03
CA ARG A 1 -39.46 -67.79 47.78
C ARG A 1 -40.63 -68.62 48.31
N SER A 2 -40.71 -68.84 49.62
CA SER A 2 -41.83 -69.55 50.26
C SER A 2 -42.94 -68.56 50.60
N ILE A 3 -44.20 -68.96 50.38
CA ILE A 3 -45.38 -68.15 50.69
C ILE A 3 -45.70 -68.37 52.17
N VAL A 4 -45.81 -67.29 52.96
CA VAL A 4 -45.88 -67.35 54.44
C VAL A 4 -47.31 -67.18 54.98
N GLY A 5 -48.32 -67.05 54.11
CA GLY A 5 -49.73 -67.03 54.52
C GLY A 5 -50.69 -66.68 53.38
N ILE A 6 -51.94 -67.15 53.48
CA ILE A 6 -53.04 -66.85 52.55
C ILE A 6 -54.17 -66.21 53.35
N THR A 7 -54.58 -64.99 53.00
CA THR A 7 -55.52 -64.19 53.80
C THR A 7 -57.00 -64.53 53.52
N SER A 8 -57.34 -65.08 52.36
CA SER A 8 -58.67 -65.64 52.07
C SER A 8 -58.64 -66.62 50.89
N VAL A 9 -59.56 -67.58 50.86
CA VAL A 9 -59.71 -68.57 49.78
C VAL A 9 -61.18 -68.72 49.42
N GLY A 10 -61.51 -68.65 48.13
CA GLY A 10 -62.84 -68.98 47.61
C GLY A 10 -62.81 -70.32 46.89
N LEU A 11 -63.69 -71.24 47.26
CA LEU A 11 -63.80 -72.57 46.63
C LEU A 11 -64.76 -72.46 45.43
N THR A 12 -64.22 -72.32 44.22
CA THR A 12 -65.03 -72.31 42.98
C THR A 12 -64.91 -73.65 42.27
N ASN A 13 -66.04 -74.19 41.79
CA ASN A 13 -66.08 -75.45 41.02
C ASN A 13 -65.43 -75.33 39.62
N GLN A 14 -64.99 -74.14 39.23
CA GLN A 14 -64.08 -73.93 38.11
C GLN A 14 -62.72 -73.50 38.66
N PRO A 15 -61.64 -74.29 38.44
CA PRO A 15 -60.31 -73.89 38.85
C PRO A 15 -59.87 -72.72 37.97
N ASN A 16 -59.93 -71.52 38.54
CA ASN A 16 -59.29 -70.30 38.05
C ASN A 16 -59.80 -69.76 36.70
N LEU A 17 -60.32 -68.53 36.71
CA LEU A 17 -60.49 -67.75 35.49
C LEU A 17 -59.14 -67.72 34.75
N GLN A 18 -59.10 -68.10 33.46
CA GLN A 18 -57.92 -67.98 32.60
C GLN A 18 -57.64 -66.50 32.24
N LEU A 19 -57.60 -65.63 33.26
CA LEU A 19 -57.24 -64.24 33.08
C LEU A 19 -55.73 -64.14 33.31
N PRO A 20 -54.95 -63.71 32.31
CA PRO A 20 -53.55 -63.37 32.55
C PRO A 20 -53.50 -62.31 33.65
N ALA A 21 -52.65 -62.53 34.66
CA ALA A 21 -52.49 -61.59 35.75
C ALA A 21 -52.02 -60.25 35.19
N LEU A 22 -52.87 -59.22 35.23
CA LEU A 22 -52.59 -57.87 34.72
C LEU A 22 -51.36 -57.22 35.36
N ASN A 23 -50.92 -57.76 36.50
CA ASN A 23 -49.79 -57.27 37.28
C ASN A 23 -48.61 -58.27 37.26
N ASN A 24 -48.44 -59.00 36.16
CA ASN A 24 -47.20 -59.75 35.94
C ASN A 24 -46.13 -58.79 35.40
N GLN A 25 -45.01 -58.65 36.09
CA GLN A 25 -43.77 -58.16 35.48
C GLN A 25 -43.22 -59.26 34.58
N GLN A 26 -43.99 -59.61 33.55
CA GLN A 26 -43.46 -60.34 32.42
C GLN A 26 -42.57 -59.33 31.72
N GLY A 27 -41.25 -59.43 31.95
CA GLY A 27 -40.27 -58.55 31.35
C GLY A 27 -40.60 -58.41 29.88
N GLU A 28 -41.10 -57.24 29.50
CA GLU A 28 -41.27 -56.87 28.12
C GLU A 28 -39.90 -57.05 27.51
N THR A 29 -39.76 -58.07 26.67
CA THR A 29 -38.71 -58.07 25.66
C THR A 29 -38.83 -56.71 24.97
N PRO A 30 -37.79 -55.87 25.01
CA PRO A 30 -37.93 -54.46 24.73
C PRO A 30 -38.26 -54.26 23.25
N LYS A 31 -39.55 -54.08 22.94
CA LYS A 31 -40.00 -53.59 21.63
C LYS A 31 -39.97 -52.06 21.57
N GLU A 32 -39.71 -51.39 22.69
CA GLU A 32 -39.48 -49.94 22.73
C GLU A 32 -38.04 -49.56 22.30
N ASP A 33 -37.06 -50.44 22.50
CA ASP A 33 -35.67 -50.19 22.11
C ASP A 33 -35.48 -50.13 20.59
N GLN A 34 -36.26 -50.89 19.80
CA GLN A 34 -36.14 -50.89 18.34
C GLN A 34 -36.54 -49.55 17.72
N SER A 35 -37.57 -48.88 18.26
CA SER A 35 -38.03 -47.58 17.75
C SER A 35 -37.01 -46.47 18.05
N MET A 36 -36.44 -46.45 19.26
CA MET A 36 -35.43 -45.45 19.63
C MET A 36 -34.09 -45.71 18.94
N TRP A 37 -33.67 -46.96 18.82
CA TRP A 37 -32.44 -47.34 18.13
C TRP A 37 -32.49 -47.06 16.63
N SER A 38 -33.62 -47.33 15.97
CA SER A 38 -33.81 -47.03 14.54
C SER A 38 -33.69 -45.53 14.26
N LEU A 39 -34.35 -44.69 15.07
CA LEU A 39 -34.24 -43.22 14.96
C LEU A 39 -32.81 -42.70 15.17
N VAL A 40 -32.09 -43.25 16.15
CA VAL A 40 -30.69 -42.87 16.42
C VAL A 40 -29.76 -43.33 15.30
N SER A 41 -29.99 -44.52 14.75
CA SER A 41 -29.21 -45.07 13.64
C SER A 41 -29.41 -44.25 12.37
N GLU A 42 -30.67 -43.88 12.06
CA GLU A 42 -31.01 -43.01 10.95
C GLU A 42 -30.38 -41.61 11.12
N ALA A 43 -30.48 -41.01 12.30
CA ALA A 43 -29.88 -39.70 12.60
C ALA A 43 -28.34 -39.71 12.50
N LEU A 44 -27.70 -40.85 12.77
CA LEU A 44 -26.25 -41.04 12.63
C LEU A 44 -25.83 -41.52 11.24
N GLY A 45 -26.77 -41.81 10.34
CA GLY A 45 -26.52 -42.36 9.00
C GLY A 45 -25.96 -43.79 9.02
N LEU A 46 -26.28 -44.57 10.06
CA LEU A 46 -25.85 -45.95 10.25
C LEU A 46 -26.92 -46.93 9.74
N PRO A 47 -26.53 -48.11 9.21
CA PRO A 47 -27.49 -49.14 8.80
C PRO A 47 -28.25 -49.73 10.00
N GLU A 48 -29.45 -50.27 9.78
CA GLU A 48 -30.28 -50.89 10.85
C GLU A 48 -29.60 -52.07 11.57
N THR A 49 -28.57 -52.67 10.97
CA THR A 49 -27.77 -53.75 11.58
C THR A 49 -26.60 -53.22 12.42
N ALA A 50 -26.42 -51.91 12.53
CA ALA A 50 -25.34 -51.32 13.30
C ALA A 50 -25.49 -51.66 14.78
N THR A 51 -24.37 -51.86 15.46
CA THR A 51 -24.34 -52.13 16.89
C THR A 51 -24.25 -50.84 17.69
N GLU A 52 -24.61 -50.89 18.98
CA GLU A 52 -24.42 -49.77 19.91
C GLU A 52 -22.98 -49.23 19.95
N GLN A 53 -21.99 -50.11 19.72
CA GLN A 53 -20.59 -49.74 19.65
C GLN A 53 -20.27 -48.89 18.42
N ASP A 54 -20.91 -49.16 17.28
CA ASP A 54 -20.73 -48.39 16.04
C ASP A 54 -21.33 -46.98 16.15
N ALA A 55 -22.51 -46.86 16.78
CA ALA A 55 -23.09 -45.55 17.09
C ALA A 55 -22.20 -44.75 18.05
N ALA A 56 -21.70 -45.37 19.12
CA ALA A 56 -20.77 -44.73 20.04
C ALA A 56 -19.48 -44.27 19.34
N ALA A 57 -18.97 -45.05 18.38
CA ALA A 57 -17.81 -44.70 17.58
C ALA A 57 -18.09 -43.51 16.66
N LYS A 58 -19.23 -43.48 15.95
CA LYS A 58 -19.63 -42.35 15.11
C LYS A 58 -19.92 -41.09 15.91
N ILE A 59 -20.54 -41.19 17.09
CA ILE A 59 -20.72 -40.03 17.97
C ILE A 59 -19.36 -39.47 18.42
N LYS A 60 -18.39 -40.34 18.76
CA LYS A 60 -17.02 -39.90 19.10
C LYS A 60 -16.32 -39.24 17.91
N GLU A 61 -16.49 -39.79 16.71
CA GLU A 61 -15.95 -39.20 15.47
C GLU A 61 -16.55 -37.82 15.20
N LEU A 62 -17.87 -37.67 15.29
CA LEU A 62 -18.56 -36.39 15.12
C LEU A 62 -18.13 -35.37 16.18
N LYS A 63 -18.01 -35.78 17.46
CA LYS A 63 -17.48 -34.92 18.51
C LYS A 63 -16.05 -34.47 18.22
N LYS A 64 -15.20 -35.36 17.69
CA LYS A 64 -13.83 -35.04 17.30
C LYS A 64 -13.82 -34.05 16.13
N ALA A 65 -14.60 -34.31 15.08
CA ALA A 65 -14.72 -33.45 13.90
C ALA A 65 -15.25 -32.05 14.26
N LEU A 66 -16.27 -31.99 15.12
CA LEU A 66 -16.84 -30.74 15.64
C LEU A 66 -15.78 -29.95 16.42
N ASN A 67 -15.03 -30.59 17.31
CA ASN A 67 -13.94 -29.94 18.01
C ASN A 67 -12.85 -29.44 17.04
N THR A 68 -12.44 -30.24 16.05
CA THR A 68 -11.47 -29.80 15.04
C THR A 68 -12.00 -28.61 14.22
N ALA A 69 -13.28 -28.62 13.84
CA ALA A 69 -13.89 -27.50 13.12
C ALA A 69 -13.98 -26.23 14.00
N LYS A 70 -14.35 -26.36 15.28
CA LYS A 70 -14.34 -25.25 16.24
C LYS A 70 -12.93 -24.69 16.45
N MET A 71 -11.92 -25.55 16.55
CA MET A 71 -10.53 -25.13 16.69
C MET A 71 -10.04 -24.42 15.42
N ARG A 72 -10.43 -24.86 14.21
CA ARG A 72 -10.14 -24.12 12.96
C ARG A 72 -10.86 -22.78 12.86
N ALA A 73 -12.07 -22.68 13.40
CA ALA A 73 -12.81 -21.41 13.44
C ALA A 73 -12.22 -20.43 14.45
N GLN A 74 -11.68 -20.94 15.57
CA GLN A 74 -11.03 -20.14 16.62
C GLN A 74 -9.58 -19.77 16.27
N HIS A 75 -8.88 -20.65 15.53
CA HIS A 75 -7.56 -20.42 14.97
C HIS A 75 -7.64 -20.46 13.44
N PRO A 76 -8.13 -19.39 12.80
CA PRO A 76 -8.06 -19.28 11.35
C PRO A 76 -6.60 -19.38 10.91
N ASP A 77 -6.37 -20.16 9.85
CA ASP A 77 -5.05 -20.37 9.28
C ASP A 77 -4.46 -19.03 8.82
N LEU A 78 -3.40 -18.58 9.50
CA LEU A 78 -2.74 -17.29 9.25
C LEU A 78 -2.17 -17.18 7.83
N ALA A 79 -1.90 -18.31 7.16
CA ALA A 79 -1.46 -18.31 5.77
C ALA A 79 -2.58 -17.95 4.78
N ARG A 80 -3.85 -18.14 5.17
CA ARG A 80 -5.02 -17.88 4.34
C ARG A 80 -5.88 -16.73 4.83
N PHE A 81 -5.73 -16.33 6.09
CA PHE A 81 -6.55 -15.32 6.72
C PHE A 81 -5.68 -14.27 7.41
N VAL A 82 -5.66 -13.06 6.83
CA VAL A 82 -4.99 -11.90 7.43
C VAL A 82 -6.02 -11.14 8.26
N PRO A 83 -5.75 -10.84 9.54
CA PRO A 83 -6.60 -9.96 10.33
C PRO A 83 -6.79 -8.61 9.64
N ARG A 84 -8.01 -8.08 9.65
CA ARG A 84 -8.34 -6.80 8.99
C ARG A 84 -7.40 -5.67 9.43
N ALA A 85 -7.09 -5.61 10.73
CA ALA A 85 -6.18 -4.61 11.28
C ALA A 85 -4.77 -4.67 10.68
N ASP A 86 -4.22 -5.88 10.48
CA ASP A 86 -2.89 -6.04 9.86
C ASP A 86 -2.92 -5.70 8.36
N TYR A 87 -4.01 -6.06 7.68
CA TYR A 87 -4.21 -5.67 6.28
C TYR A 87 -4.30 -4.16 6.13
N ASP A 88 -5.13 -3.49 6.93
CA ASP A 88 -5.30 -2.04 6.89
C ASP A 88 -3.98 -1.32 7.22
N ALA A 89 -3.23 -1.81 8.23
CA ALA A 89 -1.90 -1.28 8.55
C ALA A 89 -0.87 -1.51 7.43
N ALA A 90 -0.95 -2.62 6.71
CA ALA A 90 -0.08 -2.89 5.56
C ALA A 90 -0.42 -1.97 4.38
N VAL A 91 -1.71 -1.75 4.12
CA VAL A 91 -2.18 -0.82 3.08
C VAL A 91 -1.75 0.60 3.39
N GLU A 92 -1.91 1.06 4.63
CA GLU A 92 -1.50 2.40 5.06
C GLU A 92 0.03 2.60 4.92
N LYS A 93 0.83 1.61 5.34
CA LYS A 93 2.29 1.65 5.13
C LYS A 93 2.65 1.69 3.66
N ALA A 94 1.99 0.89 2.83
CA ALA A 94 2.22 0.87 1.39
C ALA A 94 1.82 2.21 0.74
N SER A 95 0.68 2.80 1.10
CA SER A 95 0.26 4.10 0.57
C SER A 95 1.24 5.22 0.98
N ASN A 96 1.67 5.23 2.24
CA ASN A 96 2.62 6.22 2.74
C ASN A 96 3.99 6.08 2.06
N ALA A 97 4.46 4.84 1.87
CA ALA A 97 5.71 4.59 1.16
C ALA A 97 5.63 5.00 -0.31
N CYS A 98 4.51 4.72 -1.00
CA CYS A 98 4.29 5.16 -2.38
C CYS A 98 4.28 6.69 -2.50
N GLN A 99 3.64 7.40 -1.58
CA GLN A 99 3.64 8.87 -1.55
C GLN A 99 5.05 9.40 -1.33
N GLN A 100 5.77 8.90 -0.31
CA GLN A 100 7.14 9.30 -0.03
C GLN A 100 8.08 9.05 -1.21
N LEU A 101 7.93 7.92 -1.91
CA LEU A 101 8.73 7.62 -3.10
C LEU A 101 8.43 8.58 -4.25
N ALA A 102 7.16 8.94 -4.46
CA ALA A 102 6.78 9.94 -5.46
C ALA A 102 7.35 11.33 -5.11
N ASP A 103 7.28 11.74 -3.85
CA ASP A 103 7.84 13.00 -3.37
C ASP A 103 9.36 13.04 -3.55
N VAL A 104 10.08 11.98 -3.16
CA VAL A 104 11.53 11.87 -3.32
C VAL A 104 11.91 11.88 -4.80
N GLN A 105 11.16 11.20 -5.68
CA GLN A 105 11.41 11.24 -7.11
C GLN A 105 11.23 12.64 -7.70
N ASN A 106 10.15 13.34 -7.31
CA ASN A 106 9.91 14.72 -7.73
C ASN A 106 11.04 15.65 -7.25
N GLN A 107 11.44 15.54 -5.98
CA GLN A 107 12.54 16.33 -5.42
C GLN A 107 13.86 16.06 -6.16
N GLN A 108 14.20 14.80 -6.42
CA GLN A 108 15.41 14.45 -7.16
C GLN A 108 15.39 14.99 -8.60
N GLN A 109 14.23 14.98 -9.26
CA GLN A 109 14.07 15.58 -10.58
C GLN A 109 14.26 17.10 -10.52
N GLU A 110 13.63 17.78 -9.57
CA GLU A 110 13.77 19.24 -9.40
C GLU A 110 15.21 19.66 -9.05
N GLU A 111 15.89 18.90 -8.19
CA GLU A 111 17.30 19.11 -7.88
C GLU A 111 18.20 18.89 -9.11
N ALA A 112 17.95 17.83 -9.89
CA ALA A 112 18.68 17.57 -11.12
C ALA A 112 18.48 18.70 -12.15
N ILE A 113 17.25 19.19 -12.31
CA ILE A 113 16.92 20.34 -13.18
C ILE A 113 17.65 21.59 -12.71
N THR A 114 17.52 21.93 -11.43
CA THR A 114 18.14 23.15 -10.87
C THR A 114 19.66 23.10 -11.02
N ARG A 115 20.28 21.94 -10.73
CA ARG A 115 21.73 21.74 -10.90
C ARG A 115 22.17 21.88 -12.36
N ALA A 116 21.41 21.37 -13.32
CA ALA A 116 21.72 21.52 -14.74
C ALA A 116 21.63 23.00 -15.18
N ILE A 117 20.61 23.71 -14.71
CA ILE A 117 20.39 25.14 -14.99
C ILE A 117 21.51 25.99 -14.38
N ASP A 118 21.89 25.75 -13.11
CA ASP A 118 22.97 26.50 -12.47
C ASP A 118 24.32 26.25 -13.14
N LYS A 119 24.55 25.03 -13.65
CA LYS A 119 25.73 24.73 -14.47
C LYS A 119 25.71 25.53 -15.77
N ALA A 120 24.58 25.56 -16.48
CA ALA A 120 24.44 26.31 -17.72
C ALA A 120 24.55 27.83 -17.52
N LEU A 121 24.09 28.36 -16.37
CA LEU A 121 24.30 29.76 -15.97
C LEU A 121 25.78 30.07 -15.76
N LYS A 122 26.51 29.21 -15.04
CA LYS A 122 27.95 29.38 -14.82
C LYS A 122 28.75 29.28 -16.11
N GLU A 123 28.33 28.42 -17.03
CA GLU A 123 28.93 28.28 -18.35
C GLU A 123 28.52 29.40 -19.33
N GLY A 124 27.68 30.35 -18.90
CA GLY A 124 27.22 31.48 -19.71
C GLY A 124 26.36 31.08 -20.92
N ARG A 125 25.82 29.86 -20.93
CA ARG A 125 24.98 29.33 -22.03
C ARG A 125 23.54 29.85 -21.95
N ILE A 126 23.08 30.20 -20.75
CA ILE A 126 21.78 30.82 -20.49
C ILE A 126 21.97 32.11 -19.69
N THR A 127 21.04 33.04 -19.84
CA THR A 127 21.05 34.31 -19.08
C THR A 127 20.17 34.19 -17.83
N PRO A 128 20.45 34.96 -16.76
CA PRO A 128 19.63 34.97 -15.55
C PRO A 128 18.14 35.24 -15.83
N ALA A 129 17.83 36.08 -16.82
CA ALA A 129 16.46 36.40 -17.23
C ALA A 129 15.70 35.19 -17.82
N THR A 130 16.41 34.25 -18.44
CA THR A 130 15.81 33.05 -19.06
C THR A 130 15.77 31.83 -18.13
N ARG A 131 16.30 31.96 -16.90
CA ARG A 131 16.40 30.86 -15.92
C ARG A 131 15.05 30.18 -15.66
N GLU A 132 14.03 30.97 -15.33
CA GLU A 132 12.71 30.42 -14.97
C GLU A 132 12.02 29.75 -16.17
N TYR A 133 12.21 30.28 -17.38
CA TYR A 133 11.71 29.69 -18.62
C TYR A 133 12.33 28.30 -18.86
N HIS A 134 13.65 28.17 -18.68
CA HIS A 134 14.33 26.89 -18.86
C HIS A 134 14.01 25.88 -17.76
N ILE A 135 13.77 26.32 -16.51
CA ILE A 135 13.29 25.43 -15.43
C ILE A 135 11.92 24.87 -15.78
N ALA A 136 10.98 25.71 -16.22
CA ALA A 136 9.64 25.27 -16.64
C ALA A 136 9.72 24.29 -17.83
N GLN A 137 10.63 24.55 -18.77
CA GLN A 137 10.86 23.66 -19.91
C GLN A 137 11.46 22.30 -19.51
N CYS A 138 12.36 22.28 -18.53
CA CYS A 138 12.99 21.04 -18.05
C CYS A 138 12.02 20.16 -17.23
N ARG A 139 10.97 20.75 -16.63
CA ARG A 139 9.89 20.02 -15.96
C ARG A 139 8.96 19.27 -16.92
N SER A 140 9.01 19.57 -18.22
CA SER A 140 8.27 18.84 -19.24
C SER A 140 8.95 17.52 -19.60
N GLU A 141 8.20 16.53 -20.07
CA GLU A 141 8.72 15.20 -20.39
C GLU A 141 9.88 15.27 -21.41
N GLY A 142 11.04 14.69 -21.04
CA GLY A 142 12.28 14.77 -21.83
C GLY A 142 12.96 16.15 -21.87
N GLY A 143 12.49 17.11 -21.07
CA GLY A 143 12.98 18.49 -21.07
C GLY A 143 14.44 18.64 -20.64
N LEU A 144 14.90 17.84 -19.67
CA LEU A 144 16.29 17.87 -19.20
C LEU A 144 17.28 17.39 -20.27
N GLU A 145 16.92 16.41 -21.09
CA GLU A 145 17.75 15.92 -22.19
C GLU A 145 17.86 16.96 -23.31
N ARG A 146 16.72 17.55 -23.69
CA ARG A 146 16.68 18.66 -24.66
C ARG A 146 17.47 19.86 -24.18
N PHE A 147 17.41 20.17 -22.88
CA PHE A 147 18.19 21.26 -22.30
C PHE A 147 19.69 20.98 -22.32
N ASN A 148 20.10 19.74 -22.06
CA ASN A 148 21.51 19.34 -22.12
C ASN A 148 22.05 19.36 -23.57
N GLU A 149 21.24 18.96 -24.55
CA GLU A 149 21.56 19.10 -25.97
C GLU A 149 21.70 20.58 -26.36
N PHE A 150 20.76 21.43 -25.92
CA PHE A 150 20.84 22.87 -26.12
C PHE A 150 22.13 23.45 -25.51
N CYS A 151 22.51 23.07 -24.29
CA CYS A 151 23.75 23.54 -23.66
C CYS A 151 25.02 23.13 -24.43
N ARG A 152 24.98 22.00 -25.15
CA ARG A 152 26.10 21.56 -26.00
C ARG A 152 26.26 22.39 -27.27
N THR A 153 25.14 22.81 -27.87
CA THR A 153 25.15 23.53 -29.16
C THR A 153 25.10 25.05 -29.01
N ALA A 154 24.57 25.55 -27.90
CA ALA A 154 24.39 26.98 -27.67
C ALA A 154 25.76 27.67 -27.55
N PRO A 155 26.02 28.78 -28.24
CA PRO A 155 27.21 29.60 -28.00
C PRO A 155 27.18 30.18 -26.57
N VAL A 156 28.34 30.55 -26.04
CA VAL A 156 28.41 31.25 -24.75
C VAL A 156 27.87 32.66 -24.99
N ILE A 157 26.68 32.97 -24.47
CA ILE A 157 25.97 34.25 -24.69
C ILE A 157 26.27 35.23 -23.55
N ALA A 158 26.41 34.69 -22.33
CA ALA A 158 26.77 35.41 -21.12
C ALA A 158 28.13 34.92 -20.60
N GLY A 159 29.08 34.71 -21.51
CA GLY A 159 30.48 34.57 -21.11
C GLY A 159 30.92 35.90 -20.57
N ASP A 160 31.75 35.87 -19.51
CA ASP A 160 32.50 37.02 -19.03
C ASP A 160 32.91 37.85 -20.26
N SER A 161 32.25 38.97 -20.48
CA SER A 161 32.85 39.98 -21.34
C SER A 161 34.18 40.23 -20.65
N GLU A 162 35.31 40.00 -21.33
CA GLU A 162 36.64 40.37 -20.84
C GLU A 162 36.81 41.91 -20.67
N LEU A 163 35.70 42.61 -20.43
CA LEU A 163 35.50 44.00 -20.07
C LEU A 163 35.23 44.15 -18.56
N GLU A 164 34.91 43.07 -17.83
CA GLU A 164 34.72 43.12 -16.38
C GLU A 164 36.08 43.22 -15.67
N GLY A 165 36.60 44.45 -15.60
CA GLY A 165 37.90 44.79 -15.00
C GLY A 165 38.91 45.42 -15.94
N LYS A 166 38.65 45.45 -17.26
CA LYS A 166 39.38 46.36 -18.16
C LYS A 166 38.63 47.68 -18.18
N SER A 167 39.00 48.58 -17.27
CA SER A 167 38.81 50.01 -17.53
C SER A 167 39.33 50.28 -18.94
N PRO A 168 38.64 51.06 -19.79
CA PRO A 168 39.22 51.49 -21.05
C PRO A 168 40.60 52.04 -20.70
N GLU A 169 41.67 51.51 -21.32
CA GLU A 169 43.00 52.09 -21.15
C GLU A 169 42.80 53.58 -21.30
N LYS A 170 43.14 54.34 -20.26
CA LYS A 170 43.17 55.80 -20.34
C LYS A 170 44.02 56.08 -21.56
N ASN A 171 43.37 56.41 -22.68
CA ASN A 171 44.05 56.82 -23.87
C ASN A 171 44.61 58.20 -23.52
N ASP A 172 45.77 58.20 -22.89
CA ASP A 172 46.71 59.32 -22.83
C ASP A 172 47.36 59.49 -24.22
N LYS A 173 46.59 59.20 -25.27
CA LYS A 173 46.97 59.43 -26.66
C LYS A 173 46.60 60.89 -26.91
N ALA A 174 47.63 61.72 -26.99
CA ALA A 174 47.48 63.11 -27.40
C ALA A 174 46.57 63.18 -28.64
N LEU A 175 45.56 64.06 -28.60
CA LEU A 175 44.58 64.19 -29.68
C LEU A 175 45.29 64.35 -31.03
N ASN A 176 44.90 63.54 -32.01
CA ASN A 176 45.42 63.67 -33.36
C ASN A 176 44.97 65.01 -33.96
N ALA A 177 45.72 65.52 -34.93
CA ALA A 177 45.46 66.84 -35.53
C ALA A 177 44.02 66.99 -36.07
N VAL A 178 43.44 65.90 -36.58
CA VAL A 178 42.07 65.85 -37.09
C VAL A 178 41.03 65.98 -35.97
N GLU A 179 41.27 65.35 -34.81
CA GLU A 179 40.34 65.38 -33.67
C GLU A 179 40.27 66.79 -33.05
N ARG A 180 41.40 67.53 -33.04
CA ARG A 180 41.41 68.93 -32.59
C ARG A 180 40.69 69.89 -33.53
N GLU A 181 40.74 69.66 -34.85
CA GLU A 181 39.98 70.49 -35.79
C GLU A 181 38.48 70.22 -35.70
N VAL A 182 38.07 68.98 -35.52
CA VAL A 182 36.66 68.63 -35.32
C VAL A 182 36.11 69.25 -34.04
N LEU A 183 36.87 69.24 -32.94
CA LEU A 183 36.47 69.89 -31.69
C LEU A 183 36.36 71.42 -31.81
N LYS A 184 37.27 72.06 -32.56
CA LYS A 184 37.17 73.50 -32.86
C LYS A 184 35.95 73.83 -33.72
N ASN A 185 35.63 72.99 -34.70
CA ASN A 185 34.48 73.21 -35.57
C ASN A 185 33.13 72.97 -34.85
N LEU A 186 33.14 72.21 -33.76
CA LEU A 186 31.94 71.88 -32.97
C LEU A 186 31.81 72.73 -31.70
N ASP A 187 32.75 73.63 -31.41
CA ASP A 187 32.80 74.45 -30.18
C ASP A 187 32.76 73.62 -28.87
N ILE A 188 33.32 72.40 -28.92
CA ILE A 188 33.39 71.49 -27.78
C ILE A 188 34.78 71.58 -27.16
N SER A 189 34.86 71.86 -25.86
CA SER A 189 36.14 71.90 -25.14
C SER A 189 36.76 70.50 -25.04
N GLU A 190 38.09 70.43 -25.08
CA GLU A 190 38.82 69.15 -24.94
C GLU A 190 38.49 68.44 -23.61
N GLU A 191 38.15 69.20 -22.57
CA GLU A 191 37.72 68.66 -21.28
C GLU A 191 36.34 67.98 -21.38
N ALA A 192 35.38 68.60 -22.07
CA ALA A 192 34.05 68.01 -22.27
C ALA A 192 34.11 66.72 -23.11
N TYR A 193 34.99 66.67 -24.11
CA TYR A 193 35.22 65.45 -24.89
C TYR A 193 35.82 64.32 -24.05
N ARG A 194 36.81 64.64 -23.20
CA ARG A 194 37.39 63.66 -22.27
C ARG A 194 36.36 63.16 -21.25
N GLN A 195 35.49 64.04 -20.76
CA GLN A 195 34.44 63.67 -19.82
C GLN A 195 33.36 62.81 -20.47
N ALA A 196 32.94 63.13 -21.70
CA ALA A 196 31.97 62.35 -22.45
C ALA A 196 32.50 60.95 -22.79
N ASN A 197 33.79 60.83 -23.12
CA ASN A 197 34.41 59.53 -23.41
C ASN A 197 34.56 58.66 -22.13
N VAL A 198 34.53 59.26 -20.94
CA VAL A 198 34.45 58.55 -19.66
C VAL A 198 32.99 58.26 -19.26
N SER A 199 32.04 59.08 -19.70
CA SER A 199 30.62 59.02 -19.29
C SER A 199 29.72 58.21 -20.22
N VAL A 200 30.16 57.90 -21.45
CA VAL A 200 29.41 57.11 -22.45
C VAL A 200 29.83 55.63 -22.43
N MET A 201 30.60 55.23 -21.41
CA MET A 201 31.00 53.86 -21.16
C MET A 201 30.57 53.41 -19.75
#